data_AF-A0A556SQM3-F1
#
_entry.id   AF-A0A556SQM3-F1
#
_cell.length_a   1.000
_cell.length_b   1.000
_cell.length_c   1.000
_cell.angle_alpha   90.00
_cell.angle_beta   90.00
_cell.angle_gamma   90.00
#
_symmetry.space_group_name_H-M   'P 1'
#
loop_
_entity.id
_entity.type
_entity.pdbx_description
1 polymer ?
#
loop_
_entity_poly.entity_id
_entity_poly.type
_entity_poly.pdbx_seq_one_letter_code
_entity_poly.pdbx_strand_id
1 'polypeptide(L)'
;MEYNSTRSPKQCYDMNDIRTEIDKIDHTVIKLFATRFEYVKAASKFKKNANDVQAKARFDSMLEQRKLWANELGLNGDVIKELYANLVRYFIDEELKQFNNNEK
;
A
#
# COMPACT_ATOMS: atom_id res chain seq x y z
N MET A 1 -0.21 0.49 14.03
CA MET A 1 0.76 1.60 14.14
C MET A 1 -0.02 2.86 13.82
N GLU A 2 -0.09 3.78 14.77
CA GLU A 2 -0.75 5.07 14.58
C GLU A 2 0.33 6.12 14.29
N TYR A 3 0.05 7.00 13.32
CA TYR A 3 0.88 8.19 13.14
C TYR A 3 0.50 9.19 14.22
N ASN A 4 1.45 9.48 15.11
CA ASN A 4 1.32 10.51 16.13
C ASN A 4 2.18 11.69 15.71
N SER A 5 1.54 12.78 15.29
CA SER A 5 2.25 14.00 14.94
C SER A 5 2.92 14.58 16.19
N THR A 6 4.16 15.04 16.04
CA THR A 6 4.83 15.85 17.07
C THR A 6 4.28 17.27 17.05
N ARG A 7 3.89 17.76 15.87
CA ARG A 7 3.23 19.07 15.69
C ARG A 7 2.13 18.95 14.65
N SER A 8 1.00 19.61 14.87
CA SER A 8 0.02 19.74 13.78
C SER A 8 0.57 20.65 12.67
N PRO A 9 0.06 20.56 11.43
CA PRO A 9 0.50 21.43 10.34
C PRO A 9 0.42 22.92 10.67
N LYS A 10 -0.59 23.33 11.47
CA LYS A 10 -0.77 24.73 11.92
C LYS A 10 0.22 25.18 13.00
N GLN A 11 0.94 24.26 13.63
CA GLN A 11 1.92 24.52 14.69
C GLN A 11 3.37 24.46 14.21
N CYS A 12 3.60 24.17 12.93
CA CYS A 12 4.94 24.19 12.36
C CYS A 12 5.41 25.63 12.18
N TYR A 13 6.59 25.96 12.69
CA TYR A 13 7.12 27.32 12.64
C TYR A 13 7.89 27.60 11.35
N ASP A 14 8.50 26.57 10.76
CA ASP A 14 9.30 26.67 9.54
C ASP A 14 9.17 25.42 8.65
N MET A 15 9.91 25.42 7.55
CA MET A 15 9.93 24.30 6.61
C MET A 15 10.61 23.05 7.15
N ASN A 16 11.49 23.17 8.15
CA ASN A 16 12.14 22.01 8.75
C ASN A 16 11.15 21.24 9.62
N ASP A 17 10.28 21.93 10.34
CA ASP A 17 9.19 21.31 11.08
C ASP A 17 8.25 20.52 10.15
N ILE A 18 7.84 21.13 9.04
CA ILE A 18 6.95 20.49 8.06
C ILE A 18 7.61 19.23 7.47
N ARG A 19 8.86 19.33 7.02
CA ARG A 19 9.59 18.19 6.44
C ARG A 19 9.77 17.06 7.44
N THR A 20 10.10 17.39 8.69
CA THR A 20 10.25 16.39 9.76
C THR A 20 8.96 15.59 9.98
N GLU A 21 7.80 16.25 9.95
CA GLU A 21 6.52 15.55 10.09
C GLU A 21 6.18 14.73 8.84
N ILE A 22 6.46 15.24 7.62
CA ILE A 22 6.29 14.47 6.38
C ILE A 22 7.15 13.20 6.39
N ASP A 23 8.43 13.31 6.75
CA ASP A 23 9.35 12.17 6.81
C ASP A 23 8.85 11.09 7.80
N LYS A 24 8.26 11.51 8.93
CA LYS A 24 7.63 10.60 9.90
C LYS A 24 6.40 9.89 9.33
N ILE A 25 5.56 10.61 8.59
CA ILE A 25 4.40 10.04 7.90
C ILE A 25 4.89 8.99 6.90
N ASP A 26 5.83 9.36 6.04
CA ASP A 26 6.32 8.50 4.96
C ASP A 26 6.99 7.24 5.51
N HIS A 27 7.83 7.37 6.55
CA HIS A 27 8.41 6.21 7.22
C HIS A 27 7.35 5.29 7.85
N THR A 28 6.28 5.86 8.40
CA THR A 28 5.15 5.08 8.95
C THR A 28 4.40 4.36 7.83
N VAL A 29 4.14 5.03 6.71
CA VAL A 29 3.50 4.45 5.51
C VAL A 29 4.33 3.30 4.96
N ILE A 30 5.65 3.46 4.85
CA ILE A 30 6.56 2.41 4.37
C ILE A 30 6.53 1.18 5.30
N LYS A 31 6.52 1.37 6.62
CA LYS A 31 6.36 0.26 7.59
C LYS A 31 5.03 -0.48 7.42
N LEU A 32 3.96 0.25 7.15
CA LEU A 32 2.65 -0.35 6.86
C LEU A 32 2.67 -1.12 5.53
N PHE A 33 3.36 -0.63 4.51
CA PHE A 33 3.55 -1.36 3.26
C PHE A 33 4.37 -2.63 3.44
N ALA A 34 5.44 -2.60 4.24
CA ALA A 34 6.20 -3.81 4.59
C ALA A 34 5.30 -4.85 5.29
N THR A 35 4.49 -4.41 6.26
CA THR A 35 3.53 -5.29 6.94
C THR A 35 2.49 -5.84 5.95
N ARG A 36 1.97 -5.00 5.06
CA ARG A 36 1.03 -5.40 4.00
C ARG A 36 1.65 -6.44 3.07
N PHE A 37 2.94 -6.34 2.77
CA PHE A 37 3.64 -7.31 1.93
C PHE A 37 3.71 -8.69 2.60
N GLU A 38 3.95 -8.76 3.92
CA GLU A 38 3.91 -10.03 4.66
C GLU A 38 2.55 -10.71 4.58
N TYR A 39 1.44 -9.94 4.57
CA TYR A 39 0.11 -10.51 4.31
C TYR A 39 -0.04 -11.09 2.90
N VAL A 40 0.57 -10.46 1.88
CA VAL A 40 0.57 -11.01 0.51
C VAL A 40 1.35 -12.32 0.45
N LYS A 41 2.52 -12.39 1.11
CA LYS A 41 3.29 -13.64 1.25
C LYS A 41 2.54 -14.71 2.02
N ALA A 42 1.75 -14.35 3.04
CA ALA A 42 0.94 -15.31 3.76
C ALA A 42 -0.22 -15.83 2.90
N ALA A 43 -0.83 -14.95 2.09
CA ALA A 43 -1.95 -15.28 1.20
C ALA A 43 -1.57 -16.31 0.13
N SER A 44 -0.31 -16.35 -0.29
CA SER A 44 0.17 -17.29 -1.30
C SER A 44 -0.01 -18.75 -0.92
N LYS A 45 0.09 -19.08 0.38
CA LYS A 45 -0.13 -20.43 0.92
C LYS A 45 -1.54 -20.97 0.65
N PHE A 46 -2.48 -20.07 0.36
CA PHE A 46 -3.88 -20.41 0.08
C PHE A 46 -4.20 -20.48 -1.42
N LYS A 47 -3.26 -20.11 -2.31
CA LYS A 47 -3.45 -20.15 -3.77
C LYS A 47 -3.28 -21.60 -4.28
N LYS A 48 -4.32 -22.43 -4.12
CA LYS A 48 -4.41 -23.75 -4.76
C LYS A 48 -5.17 -23.61 -6.07
N ASN A 49 -4.44 -23.42 -7.18
CA ASN A 49 -4.90 -23.46 -8.57
C ASN A 49 -5.97 -22.42 -9.01
N ALA A 50 -5.48 -21.43 -9.77
CA ALA A 50 -6.13 -20.57 -10.77
C ALA A 50 -7.65 -20.36 -10.70
N ASN A 51 -8.07 -19.34 -9.94
CA ASN A 51 -9.25 -18.53 -10.28
C ASN A 51 -8.77 -17.12 -10.65
N ASP A 52 -7.95 -17.00 -11.70
CA ASP A 52 -7.36 -15.72 -12.14
C ASP A 52 -8.41 -14.66 -12.43
N VAL A 53 -9.59 -15.07 -12.91
CA VAL A 53 -10.76 -14.18 -13.12
C VAL A 53 -11.26 -13.62 -11.78
N GLN A 54 -11.37 -14.45 -10.74
CA GLN A 54 -11.81 -14.02 -9.41
C GLN A 54 -10.76 -13.12 -8.74
N ALA A 55 -9.47 -13.43 -8.92
CA ALA A 55 -8.36 -12.62 -8.44
C ALA A 55 -8.36 -11.24 -9.11
N LYS A 56 -8.59 -11.18 -10.43
CA LYS A 56 -8.71 -9.92 -11.17
C LYS A 56 -9.90 -9.08 -10.70
N ALA A 57 -11.08 -9.68 -10.57
CA ALA A 57 -12.27 -8.97 -10.09
C ALA A 57 -12.06 -8.40 -8.67
N ARG A 58 -11.41 -9.17 -7.78
CA ARG A 58 -11.07 -8.71 -6.43
C ARG A 58 -10.08 -7.55 -6.44
N PHE A 59 -9.08 -7.61 -7.32
CA PHE A 59 -8.08 -6.56 -7.50
C PHE A 59 -8.72 -5.25 -7.99
N ASP A 60 -9.55 -5.33 -9.03
CA ASP A 60 -10.23 -4.17 -9.61
C ASP A 60 -11.18 -3.53 -8.57
N SER A 61 -11.96 -4.33 -7.85
CA SER A 61 -12.83 -3.86 -6.76
C SER A 61 -12.03 -3.21 -5.62
N MET A 62 -10.86 -3.76 -5.27
CA MET A 62 -9.98 -3.17 -4.27
C MET A 62 -9.51 -1.77 -4.70
N LEU A 63 -9.15 -1.59 -5.98
CA LEU A 63 -8.67 -0.31 -6.51
C LEU A 63 -9.76 0.76 -6.51
N GLU A 64 -10.97 0.44 -6.95
CA GLU A 64 -12.10 1.39 -6.88
C GLU A 64 -12.40 1.82 -5.44
N GLN A 65 -12.31 0.89 -4.49
CA GLN A 65 -12.47 1.22 -3.08
C GLN A 65 -11.40 2.21 -2.59
N ARG A 66 -10.12 2.06 -3.00
CA ARG A 66 -9.06 3.02 -2.62
C ARG A 66 -9.27 4.38 -3.27
N LYS A 67 -9.77 4.42 -4.50
CA LYS A 67 -10.17 5.65 -5.18
C LYS A 67 -11.25 6.40 -4.37
N LEU A 68 -12.27 5.69 -3.90
CA LEU A 68 -13.33 6.28 -3.08
C LEU A 68 -12.79 6.84 -1.75
N TRP A 69 -12.00 6.06 -1.01
CA TRP A 69 -11.40 6.53 0.24
C TRP A 69 -10.50 7.76 0.06
N ALA A 70 -9.75 7.81 -1.04
CA ALA A 70 -8.92 8.95 -1.36
C ALA A 70 -9.77 10.21 -1.59
N ASN A 71 -10.85 10.09 -2.38
CA ASN A 71 -11.77 11.19 -2.62
C ASN A 71 -12.43 11.70 -1.33
N GLU A 72 -12.85 10.79 -0.44
CA GLU A 72 -13.43 11.12 0.87
C GLU A 72 -12.47 11.92 1.76
N LEU A 73 -11.16 11.70 1.61
CA LEU A 73 -10.09 12.39 2.33
C LEU A 73 -9.56 13.64 1.60
N GLY A 74 -10.20 14.05 0.49
CA GLY A 74 -9.80 15.24 -0.27
C GLY A 74 -8.58 15.05 -1.18
N LEU A 75 -8.17 13.81 -1.44
CA LEU A 75 -7.10 13.46 -2.38
C LEU A 75 -7.67 13.19 -3.77
N ASN A 76 -6.81 13.27 -4.80
CA ASN A 76 -7.17 12.79 -6.13
C ASN A 76 -7.21 11.25 -6.13
N GLY A 77 -8.43 10.71 -6.24
CA GLY A 77 -8.62 9.26 -6.19
C GLY A 77 -7.98 8.48 -7.33
N ASP A 78 -7.80 9.05 -8.52
CA ASP A 78 -7.11 8.38 -9.62
C ASP A 78 -5.61 8.24 -9.33
N VAL A 79 -4.98 9.27 -8.74
CA VAL A 79 -3.58 9.21 -8.31
C VAL A 79 -3.38 8.12 -7.25
N ILE A 80 -4.25 8.05 -6.25
CA ILE A 80 -4.16 7.01 -5.21
C ILE A 80 -4.43 5.62 -5.79
N LYS A 81 -5.38 5.51 -6.72
CA LYS A 81 -5.65 4.25 -7.42
C LYS A 81 -4.41 3.74 -8.16
N GLU A 82 -3.73 4.61 -8.91
CA GLU A 82 -2.50 4.25 -9.63
C GLU A 82 -1.37 3.84 -8.69
N LEU A 83 -1.17 4.60 -7.60
CA LEU A 83 -0.18 4.26 -6.56
C LEU A 83 -0.41 2.86 -6.01
N TYR A 84 -1.64 2.53 -5.63
CA TYR A 84 -1.97 1.20 -5.12
C TYR A 84 -1.87 0.12 -6.20
N ALA A 85 -2.27 0.41 -7.44
CA ALA A 85 -2.15 -0.55 -8.54
C ALA A 85 -0.69 -0.97 -8.74
N ASN A 86 0.24 -0.01 -8.76
CA ASN A 86 1.66 -0.27 -8.89
C ASN A 86 2.22 -1.04 -7.68
N LEU A 87 1.87 -0.62 -6.47
CA LEU A 87 2.33 -1.28 -5.24
C LEU A 87 1.90 -2.76 -5.17
N VAL A 88 0.64 -3.05 -5.48
CA VAL A 88 0.13 -4.43 -5.40
C VAL A 88 0.72 -5.30 -6.50
N ARG A 89 0.87 -4.80 -7.73
CA ARG A 89 1.53 -5.54 -8.81
C ARG A 89 2.95 -5.93 -8.41
N TYR A 90 3.72 -4.98 -7.88
CA TYR A 90 5.05 -5.25 -7.35
C TYR A 90 5.05 -6.37 -6.29
N PHE A 91 4.12 -6.36 -5.33
CA PHE A 91 4.03 -7.42 -4.31
C PHE A 91 3.72 -8.80 -4.89
N ILE A 92 2.89 -8.87 -5.94
CA ILE A 92 2.59 -10.13 -6.64
C ILE A 92 3.84 -10.61 -7.40
N ASP A 93 4.53 -9.72 -8.10
CA ASP A 93 5.73 -10.08 -8.87
C ASP A 93 6.87 -10.58 -7.95
N GLU A 94 7.08 -9.93 -6.81
CA GLU A 94 8.08 -10.37 -5.82
C GLU A 94 7.73 -11.71 -5.17
N GLU A 95 6.43 -11.98 -4.99
CA GLU A 95 5.97 -13.28 -4.53
C GLU A 95 6.26 -14.37 -5.56
N LEU A 96 5.91 -14.16 -6.84
CA LEU A 96 6.20 -15.11 -7.93
C LEU A 96 7.70 -15.44 -8.05
N LYS A 97 8.59 -14.46 -7.86
CA LYS A 97 10.04 -14.68 -7.83
C LYS A 97 10.46 -15.60 -6.68
N GLN A 98 9.88 -15.42 -5.48
CA GLN A 98 10.17 -16.27 -4.32
C GLN A 98 9.67 -17.70 -4.51
N PHE A 99 8.50 -17.89 -5.14
CA PHE A 99 8.00 -19.23 -5.49
C PHE A 99 8.95 -19.96 -6.44
N ASN A 100 9.33 -19.34 -7.55
CA ASN A 100 10.20 -19.95 -8.57
C ASN A 100 11.62 -20.28 -8.05
N ASN A 101 12.10 -19.58 -7.02
CA ASN A 101 13.40 -19.86 -6.39
C ASN A 101 13.34 -20.98 -5.35
N ASN A 102 12.19 -21.23 -4.74
CA ASN A 102 11.99 -22.31 -3.76
C ASN A 102 11.64 -23.67 -4.42
N GLU A 103 11.40 -23.70 -5.73
CA GLU A 103 11.19 -24.91 -6.53
C GLU A 103 12.48 -25.44 -7.21
N LYS A 104 13.65 -24.87 -6.87
CA LYS A 104 14.98 -25.37 -7.28
C LYS A 104 15.72 -25.98 -6.10
#